data_AF-A0A4Q3VYQ3-F1
#
_entry.id   AF-A0A4Q3VYQ3-F1
#
_cell.length_a   1.000
_cell.length_b   1.000
_cell.length_c   1.000
_cell.angle_alpha   90.00
_cell.angle_beta   90.00
_cell.angle_gamma   90.00
#
_symmetry.space_group_name_H-M   'P 1'
#
loop_
_entity.id
_entity.type
_entity.pdbx_description
1 polymer ?
#
loop_
_entity_poly.entity_id
_entity_poly.type
_entity_poly.pdbx_seq_one_letter_code
_entity_poly.pdbx_strand_id
1 'polypeptide(L)'
;MLTLMLLPPLPAIHVVPGSVQKISQITGEIDRERGVPTDNRTESRYGLRGTDLGASFEHKGRLVFLFGDTWPTGHNTPDRPVDGDSVAFSTDRNPDDGLTLDFVTAPDGGYLAVNVPGLSLGGFEVPNGGFSDGASMYAYFTTDAKFPPGGATMNRCVLLKSPDGKDWKQIHTFSTDKFINISPIVVDAEKTPGLPFASGKVVLLWASGTQYRRSDPHLACVPLNKAEDRSAVRYWTGEGNWSANESDAKPLFRHPEIGELSVVWSDTFRRWIMLYNSVRPRGILMRTSPAPWGPWTESEVLYNPEDGYGKYMHVSWKTDRRDSVHDPRRENDYGGEYAPYMIPR
;
A
#
# COMPACT_ATOMS: atom_id res chain seq x y z
N MET A 1 0.25 45.89 10.97
CA MET A 1 -0.29 45.28 9.73
C MET A 1 0.91 44.64 9.02
N LEU A 2 1.20 43.37 9.29
CA LEU A 2 2.26 42.64 8.60
C LEU A 2 1.63 42.08 7.32
N THR A 3 2.06 42.58 6.17
CA THR A 3 1.67 42.07 4.87
C THR A 3 2.16 40.63 4.76
N LEU A 4 1.24 39.67 4.76
CA LEU A 4 1.52 38.27 4.50
C LEU A 4 2.07 38.20 3.06
N MET A 5 3.38 38.12 2.89
CA MET A 5 3.97 37.83 1.59
C MET A 5 3.52 36.42 1.20
N LEU A 6 2.48 36.35 0.36
CA LEU A 6 2.08 35.11 -0.31
C LEU A 6 3.28 34.65 -1.13
N LEU A 7 3.90 33.54 -0.70
CA LEU A 7 4.84 32.81 -1.54
C LEU A 7 4.17 32.55 -2.89
N PRO A 8 4.89 32.70 -4.02
CA PRO A 8 4.31 32.40 -5.33
C PRO A 8 3.75 30.97 -5.31
N PRO A 9 2.59 30.72 -5.94
CA PRO A 9 2.03 29.39 -6.01
C PRO A 9 3.08 28.46 -6.61
N LEU A 10 3.39 27.38 -5.90
CA LEU A 10 4.37 26.42 -6.38
C LEU A 10 3.89 25.85 -7.73
N PRO A 11 4.79 25.55 -8.68
CA PRO A 11 4.41 25.10 -10.02
C PRO A 11 3.48 23.90 -9.97
N ALA A 12 2.54 23.83 -10.91
CA ALA A 12 1.75 22.63 -11.13
C ALA A 12 2.67 21.48 -11.56
N ILE A 13 2.39 20.28 -11.04
CA ILE A 13 3.09 19.06 -11.40
C ILE A 13 2.15 18.28 -12.30
N HIS A 14 2.65 17.90 -13.47
CA HIS A 14 1.88 17.16 -14.47
C HIS A 14 2.60 15.87 -14.84
N VAL A 15 1.82 14.83 -15.12
CA VAL A 15 2.32 13.58 -15.69
C VAL A 15 2.78 13.87 -17.12
N VAL A 16 4.02 13.49 -17.44
CA VAL A 16 4.50 13.52 -18.82
C VAL A 16 4.00 12.26 -19.53
N PRO A 17 3.24 12.35 -20.63
CA PRO A 17 2.75 11.17 -21.33
C PRO A 17 3.90 10.23 -21.74
N GLY A 18 3.73 8.93 -21.48
CA GLY A 18 4.74 7.90 -21.78
C GLY A 18 5.94 7.85 -20.82
N SER A 19 5.90 8.57 -19.70
CA SER A 19 6.99 8.56 -18.70
C SER A 19 6.94 7.39 -17.71
N VAL A 20 5.87 6.58 -17.74
CA VAL A 20 5.76 5.37 -16.94
C VAL A 20 6.20 4.17 -17.77
N GLN A 21 7.13 3.40 -17.23
CA GLN A 21 7.68 2.20 -17.85
C GLN A 21 7.85 1.08 -16.82
N LYS A 22 7.78 -0.16 -17.28
CA LYS A 22 8.09 -1.32 -16.46
C LYS A 22 9.61 -1.47 -16.31
N ILE A 23 10.08 -1.54 -15.07
CA ILE A 23 11.49 -1.84 -14.76
C ILE A 23 11.74 -3.34 -14.63
N SER A 24 11.00 -4.05 -13.79
CA SER A 24 11.14 -5.50 -13.63
C SER A 24 9.84 -6.14 -13.10
N GLN A 25 9.72 -7.45 -13.26
CA GLN A 25 8.76 -8.28 -12.53
C GLN A 25 9.43 -8.81 -11.26
N ILE A 26 8.89 -8.47 -10.09
CA ILE A 26 9.56 -8.71 -8.79
C ILE A 26 9.25 -10.08 -8.16
N THR A 27 8.23 -10.80 -8.63
CA THR A 27 7.86 -12.15 -8.15
C THR A 27 7.70 -13.14 -9.30
N GLY A 28 7.69 -14.44 -8.96
CA GLY A 28 7.65 -15.55 -9.92
C GLY A 28 9.05 -15.97 -10.38
N GLU A 29 9.13 -17.07 -11.14
CA GLU A 29 10.42 -17.57 -11.62
C GLU A 29 10.96 -16.80 -12.84
N ILE A 30 10.08 -16.47 -13.79
CA ILE A 30 10.42 -15.86 -15.08
C ILE A 30 9.62 -14.56 -15.25
N ASP A 31 10.28 -13.48 -15.69
CA ASP A 31 9.62 -12.27 -16.17
C ASP A 31 8.85 -12.62 -17.46
N ARG A 32 7.52 -12.53 -17.39
CA ARG A 32 6.64 -13.04 -18.45
C ARG A 32 6.76 -12.28 -19.77
N GLU A 33 7.07 -10.99 -19.71
CA GLU A 33 7.23 -10.16 -20.90
C GLU A 33 8.61 -10.39 -21.53
N ARG A 34 9.65 -10.47 -20.71
CA ARG A 34 11.05 -10.53 -21.16
C ARG A 34 11.55 -11.95 -21.43
N GLY A 35 10.90 -12.97 -20.86
CA GLY A 35 11.31 -14.37 -20.98
C GLY A 35 12.64 -14.70 -20.28
N VAL A 36 13.06 -13.89 -19.32
CA VAL A 36 14.30 -14.08 -18.53
C VAL A 36 13.96 -14.32 -17.06
N PRO A 37 14.84 -14.96 -16.26
CA PRO A 37 14.61 -15.10 -14.82
C PRO A 37 14.35 -13.76 -14.14
N THR A 38 13.43 -13.73 -13.18
CA THR A 38 13.26 -12.55 -12.31
C THR A 38 14.46 -12.41 -11.37
N ASP A 39 14.65 -11.22 -10.79
CA ASP A 39 15.72 -10.98 -9.79
C ASP A 39 15.58 -11.93 -8.59
N ASN A 40 14.32 -12.25 -8.25
CA ASN A 40 13.97 -12.93 -7.02
C ASN A 40 13.72 -14.42 -7.16
N ARG A 41 13.43 -14.94 -8.35
CA ARG A 41 13.16 -16.37 -8.63
C ARG A 41 12.38 -17.03 -7.51
N THR A 42 11.25 -16.44 -7.15
CA THR A 42 10.61 -16.69 -5.85
C THR A 42 10.10 -18.12 -5.71
N GLU A 43 9.81 -18.77 -6.83
CA GLU A 43 9.38 -20.17 -6.86
C GLU A 43 10.50 -21.10 -6.39
N SER A 44 11.69 -21.00 -7.02
CA SER A 44 12.82 -21.86 -6.68
C SER A 44 13.56 -21.45 -5.40
N ARG A 45 13.63 -20.16 -5.08
CA ARG A 45 14.33 -19.66 -3.87
C ARG A 45 13.51 -19.76 -2.60
N TYR A 46 12.19 -19.59 -2.69
CA TYR A 46 11.33 -19.44 -1.51
C TYR A 46 10.07 -20.30 -1.54
N GLY A 47 9.80 -21.06 -2.62
CA GLY A 47 8.55 -21.80 -2.74
C GLY A 47 7.32 -20.89 -2.86
N LEU A 48 7.50 -19.66 -3.35
CA LEU A 48 6.46 -18.63 -3.49
C LEU A 48 6.17 -18.37 -4.96
N ARG A 49 4.94 -18.66 -5.38
CA ARG A 49 4.50 -18.54 -6.79
C ARG A 49 4.21 -17.10 -7.18
N GLY A 50 3.46 -16.41 -6.34
CA GLY A 50 3.02 -15.05 -6.57
C GLY A 50 2.41 -14.49 -5.30
N THR A 51 2.23 -13.18 -5.27
CA THR A 51 1.67 -12.48 -4.13
C THR A 51 1.03 -11.19 -4.59
N ASP A 52 0.11 -10.69 -3.77
CA ASP A 52 -0.57 -9.42 -3.92
C ASP A 52 0.15 -8.28 -3.19
N LEU A 53 -0.12 -7.05 -3.59
CA LEU A 53 0.36 -5.81 -2.95
C LEU A 53 1.90 -5.65 -2.97
N GLY A 54 2.47 -5.10 -1.88
CA GLY A 54 3.87 -4.68 -1.80
C GLY A 54 4.08 -3.36 -1.04
N ALA A 55 3.22 -3.07 -0.05
CA ALA A 55 3.38 -1.89 0.78
C ALA A 55 4.73 -1.95 1.50
N SER A 56 5.45 -0.83 1.55
CA SER A 56 6.84 -0.83 2.04
C SER A 56 7.20 0.37 2.89
N PHE A 57 8.19 0.15 3.77
CA PHE A 57 8.72 1.16 4.70
C PHE A 57 10.14 0.82 5.14
N GLU A 58 10.90 1.82 5.56
CA GLU A 58 12.26 1.65 6.10
C GLU A 58 12.22 1.16 7.56
N HIS A 59 13.02 0.14 7.87
CA HIS A 59 13.30 -0.34 9.22
C HIS A 59 14.79 -0.68 9.36
N LYS A 60 15.49 0.02 10.27
CA LYS A 60 16.92 -0.22 10.57
C LYS A 60 17.81 -0.27 9.30
N GLY A 61 17.53 0.61 8.33
CA GLY A 61 18.32 0.79 7.10
C GLY A 61 18.01 -0.21 5.97
N ARG A 62 16.98 -1.04 6.15
CA ARG A 62 16.44 -1.96 5.14
C ARG A 62 15.01 -1.58 4.83
N LEU A 63 14.62 -1.73 3.57
CA LEU A 63 13.22 -1.72 3.18
C LEU A 63 12.56 -3.01 3.68
N VAL A 64 11.36 -2.88 4.21
CA VAL A 64 10.44 -3.96 4.53
C VAL A 64 9.33 -3.92 3.51
N PHE A 65 8.98 -5.06 2.93
CA PHE A 65 7.86 -5.24 2.03
C PHE A 65 6.84 -6.17 2.68
N LEU A 66 5.58 -5.74 2.65
CA LEU A 66 4.43 -6.49 3.11
C LEU A 66 3.58 -6.87 1.90
N PHE A 67 3.37 -8.17 1.73
CA PHE A 67 2.60 -8.72 0.64
C PHE A 67 1.42 -9.53 1.16
N GLY A 68 0.30 -9.44 0.45
CA GLY A 68 -0.92 -10.19 0.74
C GLY A 68 -1.20 -11.29 -0.25
N ASP A 69 -2.24 -12.08 -0.02
CA ASP A 69 -2.76 -13.15 -0.90
C ASP A 69 -1.64 -13.96 -1.62
N THR A 70 -0.59 -14.32 -0.89
CA THR A 70 0.57 -15.10 -1.31
C THR A 70 0.17 -16.55 -1.60
N TRP A 71 0.66 -17.08 -2.72
CA TRP A 71 0.43 -18.45 -3.16
C TRP A 71 1.70 -19.30 -3.06
N PRO A 72 1.69 -20.46 -2.39
CA PRO A 72 2.82 -21.38 -2.38
C PRO A 72 2.96 -22.10 -3.73
N THR A 73 4.17 -22.56 -4.05
CA THR A 73 4.37 -23.50 -5.16
C THR A 73 3.90 -24.92 -4.83
N GLY A 74 3.94 -25.28 -3.54
CA GLY A 74 3.53 -26.58 -3.02
C GLY A 74 2.05 -26.68 -2.63
N HIS A 75 1.74 -27.63 -1.74
CA HIS A 75 0.39 -27.85 -1.24
C HIS A 75 -0.11 -26.69 -0.37
N ASN A 76 -1.43 -26.46 -0.39
CA ASN A 76 -2.11 -25.60 0.56
C ASN A 76 -2.01 -26.23 1.96
N THR A 77 -1.31 -25.58 2.89
CA THR A 77 -1.05 -26.10 4.25
C THR A 77 -1.36 -25.03 5.30
N PRO A 78 -1.56 -25.38 6.58
CA PRO A 78 -1.72 -24.38 7.63
C PRO A 78 -0.52 -23.42 7.77
N ASP A 79 0.70 -23.89 7.50
CA ASP A 79 1.92 -23.07 7.60
C ASP A 79 2.15 -22.19 6.36
N ARG A 80 1.61 -22.60 5.21
CA ARG A 80 1.64 -21.87 3.94
C ARG A 80 0.30 -22.02 3.25
N PRO A 81 -0.73 -21.28 3.71
CA PRO A 81 -2.03 -21.34 3.09
C PRO A 81 -1.99 -20.62 1.73
N VAL A 82 -2.86 -21.04 0.83
CA VAL A 82 -3.23 -20.21 -0.32
C VAL A 82 -3.91 -18.95 0.22
N ASP A 83 -3.57 -17.81 -0.38
CA ASP A 83 -3.99 -16.48 0.06
C ASP A 83 -3.45 -16.07 1.45
N GLY A 84 -2.32 -16.64 1.91
CA GLY A 84 -1.64 -16.15 3.12
C GLY A 84 -0.84 -14.88 2.88
N ASP A 85 -0.24 -14.27 3.90
CA ASP A 85 0.61 -13.08 3.70
C ASP A 85 2.09 -13.42 3.82
N SER A 86 2.96 -12.60 3.22
CA SER A 86 4.41 -12.77 3.30
C SER A 86 5.14 -11.44 3.51
N VAL A 87 6.33 -11.54 4.12
CA VAL A 87 7.20 -10.39 4.40
C VAL A 87 8.53 -10.60 3.69
N ALA A 88 9.05 -9.55 3.07
CA ALA A 88 10.40 -9.53 2.53
C ALA A 88 11.17 -8.29 2.98
N PHE A 89 12.48 -8.36 2.87
CA PHE A 89 13.37 -7.24 3.10
C PHE A 89 14.16 -6.93 1.85
N SER A 90 14.61 -5.69 1.72
CA SER A 90 15.55 -5.29 0.68
C SER A 90 16.60 -4.33 1.23
N THR A 91 17.81 -4.46 0.69
CA THR A 91 18.88 -3.46 0.87
C THR A 91 19.10 -2.63 -0.39
N ASP A 92 18.30 -2.87 -1.43
CA ASP A 92 18.41 -2.22 -2.72
C ASP A 92 18.27 -0.69 -2.58
N ARG A 93 18.92 0.00 -3.51
CA ARG A 93 19.00 1.46 -3.59
C ARG A 93 18.87 1.98 -5.02
N ASN A 94 18.87 1.09 -6.01
CA ASN A 94 18.79 1.49 -7.40
C ASN A 94 17.44 1.04 -7.97
N PRO A 95 16.47 1.94 -8.14
CA PRO A 95 15.17 1.57 -8.68
C PRO A 95 15.22 1.23 -10.19
N ASP A 96 16.35 1.48 -10.88
CA ASP A 96 16.45 1.38 -12.34
C ASP A 96 16.95 0.01 -12.84
N ASP A 97 17.53 -0.84 -11.98
CA ASP A 97 18.12 -2.13 -12.38
C ASP A 97 17.40 -3.37 -11.83
N GLY A 98 16.29 -3.17 -11.12
CA GLY A 98 15.45 -4.24 -10.60
C GLY A 98 15.10 -4.02 -9.13
N LEU A 99 14.70 -5.10 -8.45
CA LEU A 99 14.49 -5.07 -7.02
C LEU A 99 14.78 -6.43 -6.41
N THR A 100 15.86 -6.51 -5.63
CA THR A 100 16.19 -7.73 -4.88
C THR A 100 15.42 -7.81 -3.57
N LEU A 101 14.76 -8.95 -3.32
CA LEU A 101 13.96 -9.26 -2.14
C LEU A 101 14.48 -10.51 -1.42
N ASP A 102 14.67 -10.35 -0.12
CA ASP A 102 14.96 -11.42 0.83
C ASP A 102 13.69 -11.74 1.61
N PHE A 103 12.93 -12.74 1.16
CA PHE A 103 11.74 -13.17 1.88
C PHE A 103 12.12 -13.76 3.23
N VAL A 104 11.28 -13.50 4.23
CA VAL A 104 11.38 -14.16 5.54
C VAL A 104 11.12 -15.65 5.33
N THR A 105 12.02 -16.51 5.81
CA THR A 105 11.93 -17.96 5.62
C THR A 105 11.68 -18.72 6.92
N ALA A 106 10.99 -19.85 6.79
CA ALA A 106 10.89 -20.88 7.81
C ALA A 106 12.16 -21.77 7.82
N PRO A 107 12.36 -22.66 8.81
CA PRO A 107 13.57 -23.49 8.90
C PRO A 107 13.81 -24.44 7.71
N ASP A 108 12.77 -24.78 6.96
CA ASP A 108 12.86 -25.60 5.74
C ASP A 108 13.29 -24.82 4.49
N GLY A 109 13.54 -23.51 4.62
CA GLY A 109 14.00 -22.62 3.55
C GLY A 109 12.89 -22.00 2.69
N GLY A 110 11.64 -22.46 2.80
CA GLY A 110 10.51 -21.81 2.13
C GLY A 110 10.10 -20.51 2.86
N TYR A 111 9.34 -19.64 2.19
CA TYR A 111 8.83 -18.42 2.82
C TYR A 111 8.02 -18.75 4.09
N LEU A 112 8.07 -17.86 5.07
CA LEU A 112 7.27 -17.92 6.27
C LEU A 112 6.01 -17.08 6.04
N ALA A 113 4.83 -17.71 6.09
CA ALA A 113 3.58 -16.97 6.06
C ALA A 113 3.39 -16.20 7.37
N VAL A 114 2.80 -15.00 7.31
CA VAL A 114 2.39 -14.29 8.53
C VAL A 114 1.32 -15.10 9.23
N ASN A 115 1.50 -15.32 10.53
CA ASN A 115 0.54 -16.02 11.36
C ASN A 115 0.40 -15.29 12.70
N VAL A 116 -0.83 -14.92 13.05
CA VAL A 116 -1.16 -14.27 14.33
C VAL A 116 -2.28 -15.06 14.99
N PRO A 117 -2.03 -15.68 16.16
CA PRO A 117 -3.05 -16.48 16.84
C PRO A 117 -4.35 -15.70 17.07
N GLY A 118 -5.47 -16.27 16.62
CA GLY A 118 -6.81 -15.68 16.78
C GLY A 118 -7.16 -14.60 15.75
N LEU A 119 -6.29 -14.35 14.78
CA LEU A 119 -6.57 -13.46 13.66
C LEU A 119 -6.87 -14.29 12.39
N SER A 120 -7.96 -13.96 11.71
CA SER A 120 -8.19 -14.46 10.35
C SER A 120 -7.27 -13.71 9.40
N LEU A 121 -6.56 -14.46 8.57
CA LEU A 121 -5.75 -14.00 7.44
C LEU A 121 -6.05 -14.92 6.26
N GLY A 122 -6.13 -14.37 5.06
CA GLY A 122 -6.66 -15.05 3.87
C GLY A 122 -6.95 -14.05 2.76
N GLY A 123 -7.64 -14.50 1.71
CA GLY A 123 -8.03 -13.65 0.58
C GLY A 123 -8.73 -12.36 1.02
N PHE A 124 -8.23 -11.20 0.56
CA PHE A 124 -8.68 -9.84 0.95
C PHE A 124 -8.37 -9.44 2.41
N GLU A 125 -7.69 -10.27 3.19
CA GLU A 125 -7.29 -10.00 4.57
C GLU A 125 -5.78 -9.77 4.65
N VAL A 126 -5.36 -8.64 4.10
CA VAL A 126 -3.97 -8.38 3.67
C VAL A 126 -3.31 -7.22 4.42
N PRO A 127 -1.97 -7.11 4.45
CA PRO A 127 -1.26 -5.94 4.94
C PRO A 127 -1.34 -4.77 3.94
N ASN A 128 -1.82 -3.63 4.41
CA ASN A 128 -2.09 -2.47 3.53
C ASN A 128 -1.01 -1.38 3.64
N GLY A 129 -0.23 -1.38 4.73
CA GLY A 129 0.81 -0.40 5.01
C GLY A 129 1.48 -0.59 6.36
N GLY A 130 2.73 -0.13 6.50
CA GLY A 130 3.50 -0.28 7.72
C GLY A 130 4.46 0.87 7.99
N PHE A 131 4.96 0.95 9.22
CA PHE A 131 5.91 1.96 9.67
C PHE A 131 6.83 1.40 10.75
N SER A 132 7.86 2.16 11.12
CA SER A 132 8.76 1.80 12.20
C SER A 132 8.92 2.91 13.22
N ASP A 133 9.07 2.54 14.49
CA ASP A 133 9.52 3.42 15.57
C ASP A 133 11.05 3.38 15.81
N GLY A 134 11.78 2.64 14.96
CA GLY A 134 13.22 2.38 15.08
C GLY A 134 13.57 1.14 15.91
N ALA A 135 12.69 0.70 16.82
CA ALA A 135 12.88 -0.50 17.63
C ALA A 135 12.13 -1.70 17.02
N SER A 136 10.86 -1.49 16.66
CA SER A 136 9.92 -2.44 16.12
C SER A 136 9.36 -1.98 14.77
N MET A 137 8.77 -2.94 14.07
CA MET A 137 7.94 -2.72 12.90
C MET A 137 6.48 -2.79 13.31
N TYR A 138 5.67 -1.99 12.65
CA TYR A 138 4.22 -1.95 12.81
C TYR A 138 3.58 -2.07 11.43
N ALA A 139 2.46 -2.77 11.35
CA ALA A 139 1.73 -2.95 10.11
C ALA A 139 0.23 -2.93 10.37
N TYR A 140 -0.50 -2.28 9.48
CA TYR A 140 -1.95 -2.31 9.43
C TYR A 140 -2.40 -3.43 8.51
N PHE A 141 -3.22 -4.33 9.04
CA PHE A 141 -3.79 -5.45 8.30
C PHE A 141 -5.30 -5.28 8.24
N THR A 142 -5.85 -5.48 7.06
CA THR A 142 -7.28 -5.69 6.89
C THR A 142 -7.64 -7.12 7.27
N THR A 143 -8.77 -7.32 7.94
CA THR A 143 -9.32 -8.64 8.25
C THR A 143 -10.84 -8.65 8.16
N ASP A 144 -11.42 -9.82 8.39
CA ASP A 144 -12.85 -10.11 8.42
C ASP A 144 -13.52 -9.78 7.08
N ALA A 145 -12.87 -10.09 5.96
CA ALA A 145 -13.39 -9.82 4.63
C ALA A 145 -14.68 -10.61 4.35
N LYS A 146 -15.63 -10.00 3.66
CA LYS A 146 -16.90 -10.64 3.27
C LYS A 146 -17.24 -10.32 1.83
N PHE A 147 -17.98 -11.22 1.20
CA PHE A 147 -18.37 -11.12 -0.21
C PHE A 147 -19.91 -11.16 -0.38
N PRO A 148 -20.64 -10.16 0.16
CA PRO A 148 -22.08 -10.08 -0.03
C PRO A 148 -22.44 -9.72 -1.49
N PRO A 149 -23.71 -9.93 -1.90
CA PRO A 149 -24.22 -9.34 -3.12
C PRO A 149 -23.97 -7.82 -3.13
N GLY A 150 -23.39 -7.30 -4.22
CA GLY A 150 -23.01 -5.89 -4.33
C GLY A 150 -21.51 -5.62 -4.13
N GLY A 151 -20.70 -6.62 -3.77
CA GLY A 151 -19.24 -6.55 -3.79
C GLY A 151 -18.61 -6.70 -2.41
N ALA A 152 -17.28 -6.87 -2.38
CA ALA A 152 -16.54 -7.17 -1.16
C ALA A 152 -16.63 -6.06 -0.11
N THR A 153 -16.59 -6.46 1.16
CA THR A 153 -16.38 -5.57 2.30
C THR A 153 -15.17 -6.01 3.11
N MET A 154 -14.37 -5.05 3.53
CA MET A 154 -13.15 -5.21 4.32
C MET A 154 -13.46 -4.70 5.73
N ASN A 155 -13.93 -5.56 6.63
CA ASN A 155 -14.74 -5.10 7.77
C ASN A 155 -13.94 -4.67 9.01
N ARG A 156 -12.63 -4.93 9.04
CA ARG A 156 -11.80 -4.60 10.19
C ARG A 156 -10.38 -4.29 9.77
N CYS A 157 -9.77 -3.34 10.46
CA CYS A 157 -8.33 -3.07 10.39
C CYS A 157 -7.71 -3.24 11.77
N VAL A 158 -6.59 -3.96 11.85
CA VAL A 158 -5.83 -4.18 13.07
C VAL A 158 -4.42 -3.60 12.95
N LEU A 159 -3.89 -3.13 14.08
CA LEU A 159 -2.47 -2.79 14.18
C LEU A 159 -1.71 -4.00 14.74
N LEU A 160 -0.74 -4.47 13.97
CA LEU A 160 0.19 -5.51 14.38
C LEU A 160 1.57 -4.93 14.68
N LYS A 161 2.32 -5.60 15.55
CA LYS A 161 3.71 -5.27 15.88
C LYS A 161 4.60 -6.49 15.69
N SER A 162 5.80 -6.28 15.14
CA SER A 162 6.84 -7.29 15.04
C SER A 162 8.23 -6.70 15.32
N PRO A 163 9.10 -7.40 16.08
CA PRO A 163 10.49 -6.98 16.25
C PRO A 163 11.39 -7.34 15.05
N ASP A 164 11.01 -8.33 14.24
CA ASP A 164 11.90 -9.00 13.29
C ASP A 164 11.25 -9.41 11.95
N GLY A 165 9.94 -9.22 11.81
CA GLY A 165 9.17 -9.54 10.60
C GLY A 165 8.69 -10.99 10.58
N LYS A 166 9.04 -11.79 11.59
CA LYS A 166 8.64 -13.19 11.77
C LYS A 166 7.53 -13.30 12.80
N ASP A 167 7.78 -12.76 13.98
CA ASP A 167 6.86 -12.86 15.11
C ASP A 167 5.94 -11.64 15.13
N TRP A 168 4.66 -11.85 14.86
CA TRP A 168 3.65 -10.79 14.84
C TRP A 168 2.67 -10.96 15.99
N LYS A 169 2.32 -9.84 16.63
CA LYS A 169 1.25 -9.78 17.63
C LYS A 169 0.28 -8.66 17.32
N GLN A 170 -1.00 -8.92 17.56
CA GLN A 170 -2.01 -7.87 17.51
C GLN A 170 -1.88 -6.94 18.71
N ILE A 171 -1.88 -5.63 18.45
CA ILE A 171 -1.91 -4.59 19.48
C ILE A 171 -3.36 -4.21 19.78
N HIS A 172 -4.12 -3.82 18.76
CA HIS A 172 -5.55 -3.53 18.88
C HIS A 172 -6.24 -3.60 17.52
N THR A 173 -7.57 -3.69 17.52
CA THR A 173 -8.39 -3.27 16.38
C THR A 173 -8.31 -1.76 16.23
N PHE A 174 -7.84 -1.28 15.08
CA PHE A 174 -7.69 0.15 14.79
C PHE A 174 -9.03 0.78 14.38
N SER A 175 -9.71 0.20 13.39
CA SER A 175 -10.99 0.70 12.86
C SER A 175 -11.84 -0.45 12.30
N THR A 176 -13.14 -0.20 12.19
CA THR A 176 -14.13 -1.05 11.48
C THR A 176 -15.01 -0.20 10.54
N ASP A 177 -14.56 1.01 10.18
CA ASP A 177 -15.35 1.99 9.44
C ASP A 177 -14.55 2.69 8.33
N LYS A 178 -13.95 3.87 8.60
CA LYS A 178 -13.35 4.73 7.55
C LYS A 178 -11.87 4.47 7.31
N PHE A 179 -11.19 3.77 8.20
CA PHE A 179 -9.74 3.57 8.15
C PHE A 179 -9.36 2.09 8.06
N ILE A 180 -9.59 1.49 6.90
CA ILE A 180 -9.34 0.07 6.65
C ILE A 180 -8.06 -0.14 5.85
N ASN A 181 -7.99 0.38 4.62
CA ASN A 181 -6.78 0.33 3.81
C ASN A 181 -5.93 1.55 4.13
N ILE A 182 -4.80 1.38 4.82
CA ILE A 182 -4.04 2.50 5.39
C ILE A 182 -2.67 2.63 4.73
N SER A 183 -2.32 3.84 4.30
CA SER A 183 -0.97 4.27 3.96
C SER A 183 -0.37 5.10 5.10
N PRO A 184 0.47 4.53 5.98
CA PRO A 184 1.11 5.26 7.07
C PRO A 184 2.41 5.94 6.65
N ILE A 185 2.67 7.16 7.11
CA ILE A 185 3.96 7.85 6.96
C ILE A 185 4.36 8.53 8.28
N VAL A 186 5.61 8.35 8.68
CA VAL A 186 6.17 9.01 9.86
C VAL A 186 6.77 10.37 9.48
N VAL A 187 6.34 11.42 10.15
CA VAL A 187 6.83 12.81 9.96
C VAL A 187 7.33 13.42 11.27
N ASP A 188 8.10 14.50 11.16
CA ASP A 188 8.38 15.41 12.27
C ASP A 188 7.22 16.40 12.43
N ALA A 189 6.65 16.52 13.63
CA ALA A 189 5.56 17.45 13.89
C ALA A 189 5.98 18.91 13.67
N GLU A 190 7.21 19.22 14.05
CA GLU A 190 7.84 20.55 13.94
C GLU A 190 8.00 20.99 12.48
N LYS A 191 8.08 20.02 11.55
CA LYS A 191 8.18 20.26 10.10
C LYS A 191 6.84 20.12 9.38
N THR A 192 5.76 19.86 10.11
CA THR A 192 4.42 19.63 9.54
C THR A 192 3.38 20.52 10.23
N PRO A 193 3.40 21.84 9.97
CA PRO A 193 2.53 22.80 10.64
C PRO A 193 1.05 22.48 10.39
N GLY A 194 0.22 22.45 11.44
CA GLY A 194 -1.21 22.15 11.38
C GLY A 194 -1.60 20.79 11.98
N LEU A 195 -0.62 20.00 12.41
CA LEU A 195 -0.86 18.83 13.26
C LEU A 195 -1.37 19.25 14.65
N PRO A 196 -2.17 18.40 15.32
CA PRO A 196 -2.65 18.66 16.68
C PRO A 196 -1.58 18.41 17.74
N PHE A 197 -0.34 18.13 17.33
CA PHE A 197 0.80 17.80 18.18
C PHE A 197 1.93 18.79 17.91
N ALA A 198 2.51 19.36 18.97
CA ALA A 198 3.48 20.44 18.85
C ALA A 198 4.92 19.97 18.59
N SER A 199 5.26 18.72 18.90
CA SER A 199 6.63 18.19 18.78
C SER A 199 6.68 16.68 18.66
N GLY A 200 7.83 16.16 18.21
CA GLY A 200 8.11 14.74 18.10
C GLY A 200 7.65 14.12 16.79
N LYS A 201 7.84 12.81 16.68
CA LYS A 201 7.42 12.03 15.51
C LYS A 201 5.92 11.73 15.56
N VAL A 202 5.26 11.84 14.41
CA VAL A 202 3.82 11.58 14.23
C VAL A 202 3.65 10.62 13.06
N VAL A 203 2.78 9.63 13.21
CA VAL A 203 2.34 8.78 12.11
C VAL A 203 1.09 9.40 11.51
N LEU A 204 1.18 9.82 10.25
CA LEU A 204 0.05 10.20 9.41
C LEU A 204 -0.53 8.95 8.76
N LEU A 205 -1.86 8.85 8.67
CA LEU A 205 -2.59 7.66 8.23
C LEU A 205 -3.64 8.07 7.20
N TRP A 206 -3.31 7.93 5.91
CA TRP A 206 -4.31 8.09 4.84
C TRP A 206 -5.03 6.77 4.64
N ALA A 207 -6.35 6.80 4.51
CA ALA A 207 -7.10 5.56 4.40
C ALA A 207 -8.40 5.62 3.61
N SER A 208 -8.85 4.45 3.16
CA SER A 208 -10.20 4.19 2.64
C SER A 208 -10.95 3.21 3.55
N GLY A 209 -12.28 3.27 3.51
CA GLY A 209 -13.17 2.56 4.44
C GLY A 209 -13.60 1.15 4.04
N THR A 210 -14.53 0.61 4.82
CA THR A 210 -15.00 -0.80 4.80
C THR A 210 -15.56 -1.28 3.47
N GLN A 211 -16.19 -0.40 2.69
CA GLN A 211 -16.73 -0.78 1.38
C GLN A 211 -15.58 -0.77 0.36
N TYR A 212 -15.18 -1.95 -0.10
CA TYR A 212 -14.02 -2.09 -0.97
C TYR A 212 -14.20 -1.28 -2.26
N ARG A 213 -13.21 -0.41 -2.55
CA ARG A 213 -13.21 0.56 -3.65
C ARG A 213 -14.46 1.44 -3.72
N ARG A 214 -15.06 1.75 -2.57
CA ARG A 214 -16.27 2.57 -2.42
C ARG A 214 -16.17 3.53 -1.24
N SER A 215 -15.10 4.31 -1.23
CA SER A 215 -14.80 5.28 -0.17
C SER A 215 -14.03 6.46 -0.73
N ASP A 216 -14.39 7.66 -0.26
CA ASP A 216 -13.50 8.82 -0.32
C ASP A 216 -12.32 8.62 0.66
N PRO A 217 -11.17 9.29 0.46
CA PRO A 217 -10.01 9.13 1.34
C PRO A 217 -10.11 10.01 2.58
N HIS A 218 -9.69 9.48 3.72
CA HIS A 218 -9.65 10.16 5.02
C HIS A 218 -8.21 10.24 5.55
N LEU A 219 -8.00 11.12 6.53
CA LEU A 219 -6.72 11.29 7.22
C LEU A 219 -6.89 11.20 8.73
N ALA A 220 -5.98 10.47 9.36
CA ALA A 220 -5.79 10.46 10.80
C ALA A 220 -4.31 10.67 11.12
N CYS A 221 -4.01 10.96 12.38
CA CYS A 221 -2.65 10.99 12.88
C CYS A 221 -2.56 10.51 14.33
N VAL A 222 -1.39 10.02 14.72
CA VAL A 222 -1.10 9.59 16.10
C VAL A 222 0.37 9.87 16.42
N PRO A 223 0.73 10.35 17.63
CA PRO A 223 2.12 10.47 18.02
C PRO A 223 2.79 9.10 17.98
N LEU A 224 4.00 9.00 17.41
CA LEU A 224 4.67 7.71 17.19
C LEU A 224 4.90 6.94 18.51
N ASN A 225 5.26 7.66 19.59
CA ASN A 225 5.42 7.08 20.93
C ASN A 225 4.10 6.67 21.61
N LYS A 226 2.97 6.90 20.95
CA LYS A 226 1.61 6.52 21.34
C LYS A 226 0.91 5.71 20.25
N ALA A 227 1.64 5.17 19.27
CA ALA A 227 1.05 4.42 18.16
C ALA A 227 0.27 3.17 18.60
N GLU A 228 0.61 2.59 19.75
CA GLU A 228 -0.10 1.46 20.36
C GLU A 228 -1.35 1.86 21.15
N ASP A 229 -1.58 3.16 21.37
CA ASP A 229 -2.72 3.70 22.11
C ASP A 229 -3.74 4.29 21.12
N ARG A 230 -4.78 3.51 20.80
CA ARG A 230 -5.86 3.94 19.90
C ARG A 230 -6.56 5.23 20.36
N SER A 231 -6.59 5.54 21.66
CA SER A 231 -7.23 6.77 22.16
C SER A 231 -6.42 8.04 21.84
N ALA A 232 -5.15 7.89 21.46
CA ALA A 232 -4.28 8.99 21.03
C ALA A 232 -4.50 9.40 19.57
N VAL A 233 -5.25 8.62 18.79
CA VAL A 233 -5.53 8.91 17.38
C VAL A 233 -6.37 10.19 17.26
N ARG A 234 -6.06 10.99 16.26
CA ARG A 234 -6.80 12.21 15.90
C ARG A 234 -7.19 12.15 14.43
N TYR A 235 -8.47 12.37 14.15
CA TYR A 235 -9.08 12.27 12.84
C TYR A 235 -9.32 13.66 12.26
N TRP A 236 -8.96 13.86 10.99
CA TRP A 236 -9.11 15.13 10.31
C TRP A 236 -10.60 15.47 10.08
N THR A 237 -11.03 16.65 10.54
CA THR A 237 -12.43 17.11 10.39
C THR A 237 -12.58 18.28 9.42
N GLY A 238 -11.50 18.68 8.75
CA GLY A 238 -11.46 19.80 7.82
C GLY A 238 -10.97 21.10 8.46
N GLU A 239 -10.50 22.02 7.62
CA GLU A 239 -10.21 23.42 7.99
C GLU A 239 -9.23 23.58 9.16
N GLY A 240 -8.26 22.68 9.28
CA GLY A 240 -7.23 22.71 10.34
C GLY A 240 -7.65 22.03 11.65
N ASN A 241 -8.81 21.37 11.67
CA ASN A 241 -9.38 20.78 12.88
C ASN A 241 -9.22 19.24 12.92
N TRP A 242 -9.17 18.74 14.15
CA TRP A 242 -8.99 17.32 14.45
C TRP A 242 -9.95 16.89 15.56
N SER A 243 -10.49 15.67 15.47
CA SER A 243 -11.36 15.05 16.47
C SER A 243 -10.74 13.78 17.04
N ALA A 244 -11.14 13.40 18.25
CA ALA A 244 -10.85 12.08 18.81
C ALA A 244 -11.81 10.98 18.28
N ASN A 245 -12.90 11.36 17.60
CA ASN A 245 -13.90 10.42 17.09
C ASN A 245 -13.76 10.22 15.57
N GLU A 246 -13.71 8.96 15.13
CA GLU A 246 -13.62 8.58 13.72
C GLU A 246 -14.87 9.00 12.92
N SER A 247 -16.04 9.00 13.56
CA SER A 247 -17.31 9.44 12.95
C SER A 247 -17.25 10.87 12.42
N ASP A 248 -16.42 11.72 13.03
CA ASP A 248 -16.30 13.13 12.66
C ASP A 248 -15.34 13.35 11.48
N ALA A 249 -14.58 12.31 11.10
CA ALA A 249 -13.63 12.38 10.00
C ALA A 249 -14.34 12.77 8.71
N LYS A 250 -13.81 13.81 8.04
CA LYS A 250 -14.29 14.25 6.72
C LYS A 250 -13.35 13.80 5.61
N PRO A 251 -13.87 13.56 4.40
CA PRO A 251 -13.03 13.20 3.27
C PRO A 251 -12.08 14.36 2.92
N LEU A 252 -10.86 14.01 2.50
CA LEU A 252 -9.87 14.98 2.02
C LEU A 252 -10.28 15.65 0.71
N PHE A 253 -10.97 14.89 -0.14
CA PHE A 253 -11.57 15.29 -1.41
C PHE A 253 -12.58 14.23 -1.83
N ARG A 254 -13.43 14.53 -2.82
CA ARG A 254 -14.43 13.60 -3.31
C ARG A 254 -13.86 12.75 -4.45
N HIS A 255 -13.71 11.45 -4.22
CA HIS A 255 -13.38 10.42 -5.20
C HIS A 255 -13.86 9.08 -4.63
N PRO A 256 -15.13 8.70 -4.83
CA PRO A 256 -15.76 7.64 -4.04
C PRO A 256 -15.31 6.22 -4.43
N GLU A 257 -14.28 6.09 -5.26
CA GLU A 257 -13.86 4.84 -5.90
C GLU A 257 -12.34 4.65 -5.82
N ILE A 258 -11.78 4.97 -4.66
CA ILE A 258 -10.37 4.73 -4.36
C ILE A 258 -10.18 3.28 -3.96
N GLY A 259 -9.32 2.57 -4.68
CA GLY A 259 -8.79 1.26 -4.30
C GLY A 259 -7.65 1.39 -3.30
N GLU A 260 -6.60 0.61 -3.53
CA GLU A 260 -5.37 0.72 -2.75
C GLU A 260 -4.73 2.08 -3.02
N LEU A 261 -4.15 2.67 -1.98
CA LEU A 261 -3.55 4.00 -2.05
C LEU A 261 -2.20 4.01 -1.33
N SER A 262 -1.31 4.88 -1.80
CA SER A 262 -0.08 5.22 -1.11
C SER A 262 0.16 6.72 -1.15
N VAL A 263 0.82 7.24 -0.12
CA VAL A 263 1.13 8.66 0.02
C VAL A 263 2.57 8.82 0.47
N VAL A 264 3.32 9.73 -0.17
CA VAL A 264 4.69 10.09 0.25
C VAL A 264 4.91 11.59 0.10
N TRP A 265 5.87 12.12 0.86
CA TRP A 265 6.43 13.44 0.57
C TRP A 265 7.57 13.29 -0.43
N SER A 266 7.57 14.11 -1.48
CA SER A 266 8.68 14.23 -2.43
C SER A 266 9.45 15.52 -2.16
N ASP A 267 10.73 15.40 -1.79
CA ASP A 267 11.61 16.55 -1.64
C ASP A 267 11.92 17.24 -2.98
N THR A 268 12.02 16.46 -4.06
CA THR A 268 12.24 16.95 -5.43
C THR A 268 11.13 17.91 -5.85
N PHE A 269 9.88 17.49 -5.68
CA PHE A 269 8.72 18.28 -6.09
C PHE A 269 8.21 19.22 -5.00
N ARG A 270 8.69 19.05 -3.76
CA ARG A 270 8.19 19.73 -2.56
C ARG A 270 6.68 19.61 -2.45
N ARG A 271 6.18 18.38 -2.58
CA ARG A 271 4.76 18.04 -2.49
C ARG A 271 4.57 16.68 -1.85
N TRP A 272 3.44 16.53 -1.19
CA TRP A 272 2.80 15.25 -0.99
C TRP A 272 2.28 14.73 -2.32
N ILE A 273 2.54 13.47 -2.61
CA ILE A 273 2.03 12.74 -3.77
C ILE A 273 1.16 11.63 -3.22
N MET A 274 -0.05 11.49 -3.75
CA MET A 274 -0.95 10.38 -3.49
C MET A 274 -1.16 9.62 -4.79
N LEU A 275 -0.88 8.32 -4.78
CA LEU A 275 -1.21 7.40 -5.85
C LEU A 275 -2.33 6.47 -5.39
N TYR A 276 -3.28 6.18 -6.28
CA TYR A 276 -4.35 5.25 -5.97
C TYR A 276 -4.94 4.60 -7.22
N ASN A 277 -5.42 3.36 -7.06
CA ASN A 277 -6.21 2.72 -8.10
C ASN A 277 -7.62 3.34 -8.19
N SER A 278 -8.12 3.55 -9.41
CA SER A 278 -9.53 3.88 -9.61
C SER A 278 -10.11 3.23 -10.86
N VAL A 279 -11.43 3.12 -10.88
CA VAL A 279 -12.21 2.67 -12.04
C VAL A 279 -12.79 3.84 -12.83
N ARG A 280 -12.84 5.06 -12.27
CA ARG A 280 -13.37 6.27 -12.92
C ARG A 280 -12.57 7.53 -12.55
N PRO A 281 -11.71 8.03 -13.47
CA PRO A 281 -11.22 7.32 -14.65
C PRO A 281 -10.46 6.04 -14.26
N ARG A 282 -10.46 5.05 -15.16
CA ARG A 282 -9.74 3.80 -14.94
C ARG A 282 -8.23 4.04 -14.99
N GLY A 283 -7.49 3.48 -14.03
CA GLY A 283 -6.03 3.45 -14.02
C GLY A 283 -5.43 3.72 -12.64
N ILE A 284 -4.14 4.05 -12.62
CA ILE A 284 -3.48 4.61 -11.45
C ILE A 284 -3.53 6.12 -11.55
N LEU A 285 -4.16 6.75 -10.55
CA LEU A 285 -4.32 8.19 -10.49
C LEU A 285 -3.30 8.81 -9.54
N MET A 286 -2.86 10.00 -9.89
CA MET A 286 -1.96 10.82 -9.09
C MET A 286 -2.65 12.12 -8.68
N ARG A 287 -2.50 12.49 -7.41
CA ARG A 287 -2.80 13.84 -6.90
C ARG A 287 -1.60 14.36 -6.14
N THR A 288 -1.44 15.68 -6.11
CA THR A 288 -0.39 16.33 -5.30
C THR A 288 -0.97 17.34 -4.33
N SER A 289 -0.23 17.65 -3.26
CA SER A 289 -0.64 18.66 -2.29
C SER A 289 0.55 19.30 -1.56
N PRO A 290 0.49 20.60 -1.18
CA PRO A 290 1.51 21.21 -0.34
C PRO A 290 1.48 20.72 1.12
N ALA A 291 0.37 20.15 1.60
CA ALA A 291 0.23 19.68 2.98
C ALA A 291 -0.49 18.32 3.05
N PRO A 292 -0.34 17.55 4.15
CA PRO A 292 -0.93 16.21 4.26
C PRO A 292 -2.45 16.14 4.02
N TRP A 293 -3.16 17.19 4.40
CA TRP A 293 -4.62 17.30 4.33
C TRP A 293 -5.14 18.09 3.13
N GLY A 294 -4.26 18.60 2.26
CA GLY A 294 -4.68 19.39 1.11
C GLY A 294 -4.25 20.87 1.14
N PRO A 295 -4.73 21.66 0.17
CA PRO A 295 -5.65 21.25 -0.89
C PRO A 295 -4.97 20.24 -1.83
N TRP A 296 -5.66 19.15 -2.13
CA TRP A 296 -5.21 18.17 -3.12
C TRP A 296 -5.61 18.64 -4.51
N THR A 297 -4.74 18.48 -5.50
CA THR A 297 -5.07 18.76 -6.90
C THR A 297 -6.20 17.87 -7.40
N GLU A 298 -6.78 18.23 -8.55
CA GLU A 298 -7.50 17.25 -9.37
C GLU A 298 -6.58 16.06 -9.73
N SER A 299 -7.20 14.91 -10.02
CA SER A 299 -6.47 13.70 -10.36
C SER A 299 -5.97 13.73 -11.81
N GLU A 300 -4.73 13.29 -12.01
CA GLU A 300 -4.18 12.95 -13.31
C GLU A 300 -4.00 11.44 -13.44
N VAL A 301 -4.20 10.89 -14.65
CA VAL A 301 -3.91 9.48 -14.92
C VAL A 301 -2.40 9.32 -15.04
N LEU A 302 -1.77 8.73 -14.02
CA LEU A 302 -0.34 8.40 -14.03
C LEU A 302 -0.07 7.19 -14.93
N TYR A 303 -0.90 6.16 -14.81
CA TYR A 303 -0.76 4.94 -15.59
C TYR A 303 -2.11 4.46 -16.12
N ASN A 304 -2.18 4.28 -17.43
CA ASN A 304 -3.32 3.68 -18.13
C ASN A 304 -3.00 2.20 -18.40
N PRO A 305 -3.84 1.24 -17.95
CA PRO A 305 -3.58 -0.18 -18.18
C PRO A 305 -3.49 -0.59 -19.65
N GLU A 306 -4.11 0.18 -20.56
CA GLU A 306 -3.98 -0.05 -22.01
C GLU A 306 -2.52 -0.01 -22.48
N ASP A 307 -1.64 0.71 -21.78
CA ASP A 307 -0.22 0.79 -22.11
C ASP A 307 0.55 -0.51 -21.81
N GLY A 308 0.03 -1.34 -20.90
CA GLY A 308 0.64 -2.63 -20.49
C GLY A 308 0.00 -3.86 -21.13
N TYR A 309 -1.22 -3.75 -21.66
CA TYR A 309 -1.95 -4.91 -22.18
C TYR A 309 -1.30 -5.54 -23.40
N GLY A 310 -1.06 -6.85 -23.33
CA GLY A 310 -0.33 -7.62 -24.35
C GLY A 310 1.19 -7.50 -24.24
N LYS A 311 1.71 -6.77 -23.24
CA LYS A 311 3.12 -6.67 -22.90
C LYS A 311 3.38 -7.41 -21.59
N TYR A 312 3.21 -6.72 -20.46
CA TYR A 312 3.35 -7.28 -19.10
C TYR A 312 2.03 -7.37 -18.35
N MET A 313 0.92 -6.97 -18.96
CA MET A 313 -0.44 -7.21 -18.47
C MET A 313 -1.20 -8.08 -19.48
N HIS A 314 -1.85 -9.13 -18.99
CA HIS A 314 -2.56 -10.09 -19.83
C HIS A 314 -3.90 -9.56 -20.37
N VAL A 315 -4.16 -9.79 -21.65
CA VAL A 315 -5.48 -9.64 -22.28
C VAL A 315 -6.18 -10.98 -22.30
N SER A 316 -7.39 -11.03 -21.72
CA SER A 316 -8.19 -12.25 -21.68
C SER A 316 -8.40 -12.83 -23.08
N TRP A 317 -8.14 -14.13 -23.23
CA TRP A 317 -8.36 -14.89 -24.46
C TRP A 317 -9.83 -15.05 -24.85
N LYS A 318 -10.77 -14.63 -23.98
CA LYS A 318 -12.18 -14.45 -24.34
C LYS A 318 -12.39 -13.25 -25.26
N THR A 319 -11.50 -12.25 -25.18
CA THR A 319 -11.53 -11.06 -26.02
C THR A 319 -10.55 -11.18 -27.18
N ASP A 320 -9.28 -11.43 -26.90
CA ASP A 320 -8.22 -11.50 -27.92
C ASP A 320 -7.04 -12.36 -27.42
N ARG A 321 -6.55 -13.27 -28.27
CA ARG A 321 -5.46 -14.21 -27.93
C ARG A 321 -4.10 -13.66 -28.37
N ARG A 322 -3.78 -12.44 -27.95
CA ARG A 322 -2.62 -11.69 -28.46
C ARG A 322 -1.35 -11.83 -27.61
N ASP A 323 -1.45 -12.41 -26.42
CA ASP A 323 -0.31 -12.56 -25.52
C ASP A 323 -0.35 -13.88 -24.73
N SER A 324 0.73 -14.14 -23.99
CA SER A 324 0.91 -15.31 -23.11
C SER A 324 1.47 -14.94 -21.74
N VAL A 325 1.23 -13.69 -21.29
CA VAL A 325 1.78 -13.19 -20.01
C VAL A 325 0.89 -13.46 -18.81
N HIS A 326 -0.08 -14.36 -18.96
CA HIS A 326 -0.95 -14.82 -17.89
C HIS A 326 -0.29 -15.87 -17.01
N ASP A 327 -0.84 -16.04 -15.82
CA ASP A 327 -0.57 -17.22 -15.00
C ASP A 327 -1.26 -18.47 -15.56
N PRO A 328 -0.72 -19.67 -15.30
CA PRO A 328 -1.34 -20.91 -15.72
C PRO A 328 -2.80 -21.02 -15.24
N ARG A 329 -3.73 -21.37 -16.14
CA ARG A 329 -5.18 -21.47 -15.90
C ARG A 329 -5.91 -20.13 -15.77
N ARG A 330 -5.23 -19.02 -16.05
CA ARG A 330 -5.80 -17.66 -16.07
C ARG A 330 -5.84 -17.04 -17.46
N GLU A 331 -5.78 -17.86 -18.51
CA GLU A 331 -5.81 -17.46 -19.92
C GLU A 331 -7.06 -16.62 -20.27
N ASN A 332 -8.12 -16.78 -19.47
CA ASN A 332 -9.42 -16.14 -19.72
C ASN A 332 -9.73 -15.01 -18.74
N ASP A 333 -8.79 -14.64 -17.87
CA ASP A 333 -8.92 -13.50 -16.96
C ASP A 333 -8.17 -12.30 -17.54
N TYR A 334 -8.54 -11.07 -17.17
CA TYR A 334 -7.72 -9.91 -17.49
C TYR A 334 -6.66 -9.70 -16.42
N GLY A 335 -5.45 -9.30 -16.83
CA GLY A 335 -4.53 -8.62 -15.94
C GLY A 335 -5.10 -7.28 -15.50
N GLY A 336 -4.73 -6.81 -14.31
CA GLY A 336 -5.22 -5.56 -13.75
C GLY A 336 -4.09 -4.70 -13.19
N GLU A 337 -4.30 -3.39 -13.26
CA GLU A 337 -3.52 -2.37 -12.59
C GLU A 337 -4.14 -2.11 -11.21
N TYR A 338 -3.37 -2.21 -10.14
CA TYR A 338 -3.81 -1.92 -8.78
C TYR A 338 -2.61 -1.74 -7.84
N ALA A 339 -2.85 -1.37 -6.58
CA ALA A 339 -1.80 -1.27 -5.56
C ALA A 339 -0.57 -0.40 -5.94
N PRO A 340 -0.73 0.90 -6.25
CA PRO A 340 0.38 1.76 -6.65
C PRO A 340 1.20 2.22 -5.43
N TYR A 341 1.92 1.30 -4.80
CA TYR A 341 2.78 1.60 -3.65
C TYR A 341 4.08 2.27 -4.09
N MET A 342 4.32 3.48 -3.57
CA MET A 342 5.61 4.15 -3.73
C MET A 342 6.60 3.58 -2.71
N ILE A 343 7.74 3.09 -3.19
CA ILE A 343 8.81 2.51 -2.36
C ILE A 343 9.63 3.65 -1.75
N PRO A 344 9.79 3.72 -0.41
CA PRO A 344 10.45 4.85 0.23
C PRO A 344 11.98 4.68 0.24
N ARG A 345 12.68 5.13 -0.81
CA ARG A 345 14.14 5.29 -0.76
C ARG A 345 14.69 6.18 -1.86
#